data_AF-A0A7Y5R5V1-F1
#
_entry.id   AF-A0A7Y5R5V1-F1
#
_cell.length_a   1.000
_cell.length_b   1.000
_cell.length_c   1.000
_cell.angle_alpha   90.00
_cell.angle_beta   90.00
_cell.angle_gamma   90.00
#
_symmetry.space_group_name_H-M   'P 1'
#
loop_
_entity.id
_entity.type
_entity.pdbx_description
1 polymer ?
#
loop_
_entity_poly.entity_id
_entity_poly.type
_entity_poly.pdbx_seq_one_letter_code
_entity_poly.pdbx_strand_id
1 'polypeptide(L)'
;MRTIFYCICAVVLLGQAGCANDAGKPRLIADYFVRYLADVSEIKAQASFYEGDTLETAVPKTIAGSVTFQQSAMEAKSLNGGLVRYLLQRRSEFIPPFTFAFTGDDGEKVTYTVPMSPVDSFSFKGPVSKSKGGTLVLKGTPLSAEESLVVLFSDARNQAGSITIQGPITNQEVFIPANNLANLQTGAGMVYLVRKIVKIEDTPARYVIASTEYYTPAIGVALEE
;
A
#
# COMPACT_ATOMS: atom_id res chain seq x y z
N MET A 1 -88.30 -14.21 9.44
CA MET A 1 -88.08 -12.79 9.79
C MET A 1 -87.31 -12.74 11.10
N ARG A 2 -85.98 -12.61 11.07
CA ARG A 2 -85.14 -12.18 12.19
C ARG A 2 -83.72 -11.94 11.69
N THR A 3 -83.41 -10.65 11.58
CA THR A 3 -82.12 -10.06 11.25
C THR A 3 -81.15 -10.27 12.41
N ILE A 4 -79.95 -10.79 12.16
CA ILE A 4 -78.83 -10.73 13.11
C ILE A 4 -77.63 -10.11 12.40
N PHE A 5 -77.45 -8.82 12.71
CA PHE A 5 -76.21 -8.07 12.71
C PHE A 5 -75.20 -8.75 13.67
N TYR A 6 -73.90 -8.79 13.37
CA TYR A 6 -72.84 -8.26 14.26
C TYR A 6 -71.40 -8.54 13.79
N CYS A 7 -70.63 -7.45 13.85
CA CYS A 7 -69.21 -7.29 14.16
C CYS A 7 -68.12 -8.08 13.41
N ILE A 8 -67.59 -7.39 12.40
CA ILE A 8 -66.18 -7.00 12.23
C ILE A 8 -65.25 -7.38 13.40
N CYS A 9 -64.25 -8.21 13.11
CA CYS A 9 -62.93 -8.17 13.75
C CYS A 9 -61.87 -8.38 12.65
N ALA A 10 -61.52 -7.29 11.97
CA ALA A 10 -60.35 -7.25 11.10
C ALA A 10 -59.10 -7.14 11.99
N VAL A 11 -58.44 -8.27 12.24
CA VAL A 11 -57.12 -8.31 12.87
C VAL A 11 -56.11 -7.84 11.81
N VAL A 12 -55.78 -6.55 11.85
CA VAL A 12 -54.64 -6.00 11.11
C VAL A 12 -53.38 -6.43 11.84
N LEU A 13 -52.75 -7.50 11.36
CA LEU A 13 -51.37 -7.86 11.70
C LEU A 13 -50.46 -6.79 11.09
N LEU A 14 -50.16 -5.76 11.87
CA LEU A 14 -49.05 -4.86 11.62
C LEU A 14 -47.76 -5.68 11.76
N GLY A 15 -47.32 -6.26 10.65
CA GLY A 15 -45.96 -6.78 10.52
C GLY A 15 -45.01 -5.61 10.73
N GLN A 16 -44.42 -5.55 11.92
CA GLN A 16 -43.28 -4.67 12.14
C GLN A 16 -42.15 -5.19 11.27
N ALA A 17 -41.93 -4.51 10.14
CA ALA A 17 -40.63 -4.49 9.49
C ALA A 17 -39.67 -3.85 10.49
N GLY A 18 -39.15 -4.65 11.40
CA GLY A 18 -37.94 -4.30 12.13
C GLY A 18 -36.86 -4.13 11.09
N CYS A 19 -36.55 -2.87 10.74
CA CYS A 19 -35.22 -2.53 10.28
C CYS A 19 -34.30 -2.97 11.41
N ALA A 20 -33.79 -4.20 11.33
CA ALA A 20 -32.62 -4.59 12.07
C ALA A 20 -31.53 -3.63 11.58
N ASN A 21 -31.27 -2.60 12.38
CA ASN A 21 -30.04 -1.85 12.25
C ASN A 21 -28.94 -2.90 12.39
N ASP A 22 -28.29 -3.23 11.27
CA ASP A 22 -27.08 -4.06 11.21
C ASP A 22 -25.95 -3.24 11.84
N ALA A 23 -26.10 -2.99 13.15
CA ALA A 23 -25.18 -2.24 13.95
C ALA A 23 -23.91 -3.07 14.08
N GLY A 24 -22.94 -2.76 13.21
CA GLY A 24 -21.50 -2.89 13.41
C GLY A 24 -21.05 -4.25 13.90
N LYS A 25 -21.19 -5.30 13.07
CA LYS A 25 -20.32 -6.47 13.30
C LYS A 25 -18.87 -5.98 13.14
N PRO A 26 -17.99 -6.25 14.12
CA PRO A 26 -16.58 -5.90 13.99
C PRO A 26 -16.04 -6.46 12.69
N ARG A 27 -15.45 -5.60 11.87
CA ARG A 27 -14.86 -6.01 10.61
C ARG A 27 -13.36 -6.23 10.78
N LEU A 28 -12.82 -7.11 9.95
CA LEU A 28 -11.38 -7.31 9.88
C LEU A 28 -10.73 -6.10 9.21
N ILE A 29 -9.74 -5.53 9.88
CA ILE A 29 -8.86 -4.52 9.33
C ILE A 29 -7.50 -5.16 9.08
N ALA A 30 -7.04 -5.15 7.82
CA ALA A 30 -5.76 -5.73 7.43
C ALA A 30 -4.81 -4.65 6.90
N ASP A 31 -3.58 -4.65 7.40
CA ASP A 31 -2.49 -3.77 6.96
C ASP A 31 -1.38 -4.61 6.32
N TYR A 32 -1.21 -4.45 5.01
CA TYR A 32 -0.19 -5.13 4.22
C TYR A 32 0.88 -4.17 3.74
N PHE A 33 2.14 -4.59 3.85
CA PHE A 33 3.28 -3.86 3.33
C PHE A 33 4.20 -4.79 2.55
N VAL A 34 4.58 -4.41 1.33
CA VAL A 34 5.60 -5.11 0.54
C VAL A 34 6.67 -4.13 0.08
N ARG A 35 7.93 -4.44 0.33
CA ARG A 35 9.08 -3.69 -0.18
C ARG A 35 9.98 -4.59 -0.99
N TYR A 36 10.41 -4.12 -2.15
CA TYR A 36 11.43 -4.76 -2.96
C TYR A 36 12.65 -3.85 -3.15
N LEU A 37 13.85 -4.37 -2.90
CA LEU A 37 15.14 -3.72 -3.11
C LEU A 37 15.82 -4.35 -4.33
N ALA A 38 15.81 -3.65 -5.46
CA ALA A 38 16.29 -4.23 -6.72
C ALA A 38 17.80 -4.38 -6.80
N ASP A 39 18.57 -3.58 -6.06
CA ASP A 39 20.04 -3.64 -6.00
C ASP A 39 20.55 -4.96 -5.40
N VAL A 40 19.87 -5.47 -4.38
CA VAL A 40 20.23 -6.71 -3.67
C VAL A 40 19.25 -7.86 -3.90
N SER A 41 18.25 -7.64 -4.77
CA SER A 41 17.15 -8.58 -5.04
C SER A 41 16.52 -9.12 -3.75
N GLU A 42 16.14 -8.21 -2.85
CA GLU A 42 15.53 -8.55 -1.56
C GLU A 42 14.07 -8.11 -1.51
N ILE A 43 13.20 -9.02 -1.07
CA ILE A 43 11.81 -8.71 -0.77
C ILE A 43 11.55 -8.79 0.73
N LYS A 44 10.78 -7.83 1.24
CA LYS A 44 10.25 -7.80 2.60
C LYS A 44 8.74 -7.65 2.54
N ALA A 45 8.02 -8.60 3.13
CA ALA A 45 6.57 -8.57 3.28
C ALA A 45 6.18 -8.49 4.75
N GLN A 46 5.14 -7.71 5.05
CA GLN A 46 4.57 -7.60 6.39
C GLN A 46 3.05 -7.64 6.31
N ALA A 47 2.43 -8.24 7.32
CA ALA A 47 0.99 -8.16 7.56
C ALA A 47 0.72 -7.89 9.04
N SER A 48 -0.31 -7.10 9.34
CA SER A 48 -0.86 -6.89 10.69
C SER A 48 -2.39 -6.86 10.60
N PHE A 49 -3.07 -7.33 11.64
CA PHE A 49 -4.53 -7.46 11.64
C PHE A 49 -5.12 -6.81 12.89
N TYR A 50 -6.30 -6.23 12.72
CA TYR A 50 -7.08 -5.62 13.76
C TYR A 50 -8.57 -5.97 13.56
N GLU A 51 -9.37 -5.77 14.60
CA GLU A 51 -10.81 -5.97 14.56
C GLU A 51 -11.52 -4.79 15.21
N GLY A 52 -12.50 -4.23 14.50
CA GLY A 52 -13.25 -3.07 14.94
C GLY A 52 -13.97 -2.37 13.81
N ASP A 53 -14.74 -1.34 14.13
CA ASP A 53 -15.52 -0.59 13.13
C ASP A 53 -14.63 0.38 12.33
N THR A 54 -13.71 1.06 13.02
CA THR A 54 -12.75 2.02 12.44
C THR A 54 -11.33 1.67 12.87
N LEU A 55 -10.34 2.16 12.12
CA LEU A 55 -8.92 1.98 12.49
C LEU A 55 -8.59 2.60 13.85
N GLU A 56 -9.30 3.65 14.24
CA GLU A 56 -9.08 4.40 15.48
C GLU A 56 -9.55 3.62 16.73
N THR A 57 -10.60 2.82 16.59
CA THR A 57 -11.19 2.04 17.70
C THR A 57 -10.86 0.56 17.64
N ALA A 58 -10.19 0.10 16.59
CA ALA A 58 -9.86 -1.29 16.39
C ALA A 58 -8.82 -1.80 17.39
N VAL A 59 -9.00 -3.07 17.79
CA VAL A 59 -8.06 -3.77 18.66
C VAL A 59 -7.20 -4.74 17.83
N PRO A 60 -5.91 -4.94 18.18
CA PRO A 60 -5.08 -5.90 17.47
C PRO A 60 -5.67 -7.31 17.49
N LYS A 61 -5.63 -7.98 16.34
CA LYS A 61 -6.14 -9.34 16.14
C LYS A 61 -5.00 -10.28 15.77
N THR A 62 -4.91 -11.40 16.49
CA THR A 62 -4.02 -12.51 16.13
C THR A 62 -4.79 -13.48 15.24
N ILE A 63 -4.16 -13.99 14.20
CA ILE A 63 -4.76 -14.98 13.30
C ILE A 63 -4.40 -16.36 13.82
N ALA A 64 -5.42 -17.19 14.10
CA ALA A 64 -5.25 -18.55 14.58
C ALA A 64 -4.84 -19.47 13.41
N GLY A 65 -3.58 -19.37 12.96
CA GLY A 65 -3.06 -20.17 11.86
C GLY A 65 -1.82 -19.57 11.22
N SER A 66 -1.46 -20.08 10.03
CA SER A 66 -0.35 -19.53 9.25
C SER A 66 -0.83 -18.36 8.40
N VAL A 67 -0.15 -17.23 8.53
CA VAL A 67 -0.18 -16.16 7.52
C VAL A 67 0.93 -16.46 6.52
N THR A 68 0.64 -16.36 5.24
CA THR A 68 1.58 -16.67 4.16
C THR A 68 1.74 -15.49 3.20
N PHE A 69 2.92 -15.37 2.63
CA PHE A 69 3.24 -14.46 1.54
C PHE A 69 3.84 -15.28 0.38
N GLN A 70 3.22 -15.22 -0.80
CA GLN A 70 3.59 -16.05 -1.95
C GLN A 70 3.76 -17.53 -1.55
N GLN A 71 2.74 -18.08 -0.88
CA GLN A 71 2.69 -19.46 -0.38
C GLN A 71 3.77 -19.82 0.67
N SER A 72 4.61 -18.88 1.08
CA SER A 72 5.64 -19.07 2.10
C SER A 72 5.12 -18.58 3.45
N ALA A 73 5.27 -19.40 4.50
CA ALA A 73 4.87 -19.02 5.85
C ALA A 73 5.64 -17.78 6.34
N MET A 74 4.93 -16.87 6.99
CA MET A 74 5.50 -15.67 7.60
C MET A 74 5.78 -15.91 9.09
N GLU A 75 6.87 -15.35 9.60
CA GLU A 75 7.22 -15.38 11.02
C GLU A 75 6.31 -14.42 11.80
N ALA A 76 5.60 -14.93 12.82
CA ALA A 76 4.78 -14.11 13.70
C ALA A 76 5.65 -13.48 14.81
N LYS A 77 5.66 -12.15 14.90
CA LYS A 77 6.40 -11.40 15.92
C LYS A 77 5.46 -10.55 16.75
N SER A 78 5.40 -10.83 18.05
CA SER A 78 4.68 -10.00 19.02
C SER A 78 5.38 -8.66 19.23
N LEU A 79 4.61 -7.59 19.24
CA LEU A 79 5.01 -6.21 19.52
C LEU A 79 4.30 -5.72 20.79
N ASN A 80 4.69 -4.55 21.28
CA ASN A 80 4.02 -3.92 22.42
C ASN A 80 2.53 -3.66 22.12
N GLY A 81 1.69 -3.75 23.15
CA GLY A 81 0.24 -3.54 23.02
C GLY A 81 -0.52 -4.74 22.44
N GLY A 82 0.08 -5.93 22.39
CA GLY A 82 -0.59 -7.15 21.92
C GLY A 82 -0.67 -7.30 20.40
N LEU A 83 -0.08 -6.36 19.64
CA LEU A 83 -0.02 -6.43 18.19
C LEU A 83 0.90 -7.56 17.74
N VAL A 84 0.43 -8.39 16.80
CA VAL A 84 1.26 -9.39 16.12
C VAL A 84 1.54 -8.91 14.71
N ARG A 85 2.83 -8.88 14.35
CA ARG A 85 3.28 -8.57 12.99
C ARG A 85 3.84 -9.84 12.35
N TYR A 86 3.28 -10.21 11.20
CA TYR A 86 3.76 -11.32 10.39
C TYR A 86 4.79 -10.80 9.40
N LEU A 87 5.96 -11.42 9.35
CA LEU A 87 7.13 -10.94 8.60
C LEU A 87 7.68 -12.04 7.70
N LEU A 88 8.06 -11.66 6.48
CA LEU A 88 8.92 -12.47 5.63
C LEU A 88 9.96 -11.56 4.98
N GLN A 89 11.22 -11.97 5.02
CA GLN A 89 12.31 -11.29 4.33
C GLN A 89 13.20 -12.34 3.68
N ARG A 90 13.45 -12.20 2.37
CA ARG A 90 14.31 -13.12 1.62
C ARG A 90 14.91 -12.45 0.40
N ARG A 91 16.02 -13.00 -0.09
CA ARG A 91 16.49 -12.74 -1.45
C ARG A 91 15.62 -13.52 -2.44
N SER A 92 15.14 -12.84 -3.48
CA SER A 92 14.27 -13.39 -4.52
C SER A 92 14.26 -12.46 -5.71
N GLU A 93 14.02 -13.01 -6.90
CA GLU A 93 13.66 -12.21 -8.07
C GLU A 93 12.33 -11.47 -7.86
N PHE A 94 12.13 -10.40 -8.65
CA PHE A 94 10.89 -9.64 -8.68
C PHE A 94 9.81 -10.40 -9.46
N ILE A 95 8.97 -11.15 -8.75
CA ILE A 95 7.91 -11.97 -9.35
C ILE A 95 6.55 -11.51 -8.83
N PRO A 96 5.87 -10.55 -9.48
CA PRO A 96 4.48 -10.22 -9.19
C PRO A 96 3.52 -11.27 -9.78
N PRO A 97 2.27 -11.39 -9.28
CA PRO A 97 1.66 -10.60 -8.22
C PRO A 97 2.12 -10.99 -6.80
N PHE A 98 1.97 -10.07 -5.84
CA PHE A 98 2.28 -10.30 -4.43
C PHE A 98 1.02 -10.67 -3.66
N THR A 99 0.94 -11.91 -3.20
CA THR A 99 -0.27 -12.46 -2.59
C THR A 99 -0.04 -12.83 -1.12
N PHE A 100 -0.89 -12.29 -0.25
CA PHE A 100 -1.05 -12.70 1.13
C PHE A 100 -2.21 -13.69 1.25
N ALA A 101 -2.08 -14.69 2.11
CA ALA A 101 -3.19 -15.58 2.44
C ALA A 101 -3.15 -16.05 3.89
N PHE A 102 -4.32 -16.24 4.48
CA PHE A 102 -4.52 -16.77 5.83
C PHE A 102 -5.91 -17.43 5.95
N THR A 103 -6.15 -18.12 7.06
CA THR A 103 -7.46 -18.70 7.39
C THR A 103 -8.14 -17.83 8.43
N GLY A 104 -9.37 -17.39 8.15
CA GLY A 104 -10.21 -16.62 9.08
C GLY A 104 -10.79 -17.48 10.19
N ASP A 105 -11.44 -16.85 11.17
CA ASP A 105 -12.01 -17.54 12.34
C ASP A 105 -13.19 -18.47 11.97
N ASP A 106 -13.83 -18.22 10.83
CA ASP A 106 -14.86 -19.04 10.21
C ASP A 106 -14.30 -20.25 9.45
N GLY A 107 -12.96 -20.37 9.37
CA GLY A 107 -12.27 -21.39 8.60
C GLY A 107 -12.13 -21.05 7.12
N GLU A 108 -12.63 -19.90 6.65
CA GLU A 108 -12.50 -19.50 5.27
C GLU A 108 -11.07 -19.06 4.93
N LYS A 109 -10.60 -19.41 3.74
CA LYS A 109 -9.31 -18.95 3.25
C LYS A 109 -9.45 -17.56 2.65
N VAL A 110 -8.83 -16.58 3.29
CA VAL A 110 -8.75 -15.21 2.78
C VAL A 110 -7.47 -15.05 1.98
N THR A 111 -7.59 -14.49 0.78
CA THR A 111 -6.45 -14.15 -0.09
C THR A 111 -6.54 -12.68 -0.47
N TYR A 112 -5.41 -11.98 -0.42
CA TYR A 112 -5.29 -10.59 -0.84
C TYR A 112 -4.07 -10.40 -1.74
N THR A 113 -4.29 -9.82 -2.91
CA THR A 113 -3.21 -9.54 -3.87
C THR A 113 -2.91 -8.05 -3.89
N VAL A 114 -1.66 -7.72 -3.60
CA VAL A 114 -1.15 -6.35 -3.61
C VAL A 114 -0.49 -6.08 -4.96
N PRO A 115 -0.91 -5.03 -5.69
CA PRO A 115 -0.22 -4.63 -6.91
C PRO A 115 1.13 -3.98 -6.59
N MET A 116 2.12 -4.26 -7.43
CA MET A 116 3.37 -3.50 -7.47
C MET A 116 3.92 -3.58 -8.90
N SER A 117 4.26 -2.42 -9.45
CA SER A 117 4.91 -2.32 -10.76
C SER A 117 6.38 -1.95 -10.54
N PRO A 118 7.32 -2.54 -11.28
CA PRO A 118 8.72 -2.16 -11.19
C PRO A 118 8.96 -0.80 -11.85
N VAL A 119 10.15 -0.26 -11.64
CA VAL A 119 10.77 0.73 -12.52
C VAL A 119 11.87 0.01 -13.28
N ASP A 120 11.72 -0.15 -14.59
CA ASP A 120 12.64 -0.96 -15.41
C ASP A 120 14.02 -0.31 -15.45
N SER A 121 14.07 0.99 -15.77
CA SER A 121 15.28 1.81 -15.74
C SER A 121 14.93 3.28 -15.77
N PHE A 122 15.90 4.13 -15.45
CA PHE A 122 15.75 5.58 -15.52
C PHE A 122 17.09 6.27 -15.82
N SER A 123 17.02 7.52 -16.26
CA SER A 123 18.18 8.35 -16.60
C SER A 123 17.83 9.84 -16.55
N PHE A 124 18.81 10.72 -16.62
CA PHE A 124 18.58 12.17 -16.81
C PHE A 124 18.92 12.62 -18.24
N LYS A 125 18.16 13.58 -18.77
CA LYS A 125 18.52 14.29 -20.01
C LYS A 125 19.66 15.27 -19.74
N GLY A 126 20.89 14.76 -19.77
CA GLY A 126 22.09 15.54 -19.46
C GLY A 126 22.32 15.73 -17.96
N PRO A 127 23.19 16.68 -17.57
CA PRO A 127 23.49 16.97 -16.18
C PRO A 127 22.29 17.49 -15.40
N VAL A 128 22.31 17.31 -14.08
CA VAL A 128 21.30 17.84 -13.17
C VAL A 128 21.82 19.15 -12.60
N SER A 129 21.20 20.27 -12.97
CA SER A 129 21.62 21.60 -12.51
C SER A 129 20.86 22.01 -11.26
N LYS A 130 21.56 22.55 -10.27
CA LYS A 130 20.94 23.07 -9.05
C LYS A 130 20.16 24.35 -9.28
N SER A 131 20.52 25.15 -10.28
CA SER A 131 19.83 26.40 -10.64
C SER A 131 18.73 26.20 -11.68
N LYS A 132 18.84 25.19 -12.55
CA LYS A 132 17.87 24.93 -13.63
C LYS A 132 17.00 23.70 -13.42
N GLY A 133 17.35 22.82 -12.50
CA GLY A 133 16.71 21.51 -12.35
C GLY A 133 17.27 20.46 -13.31
N GLY A 134 16.50 19.39 -13.54
CA GLY A 134 16.85 18.33 -14.48
C GLY A 134 15.63 17.58 -14.97
N THR A 135 15.74 16.90 -16.12
CA THR A 135 14.64 16.09 -16.65
C THR A 135 14.96 14.61 -16.46
N LEU A 136 14.23 13.97 -15.54
CA LEU A 136 14.24 12.54 -15.32
C LEU A 136 13.47 11.84 -16.45
N VAL A 137 14.04 10.79 -17.01
CA VAL A 137 13.42 9.92 -18.01
C VAL A 137 13.21 8.55 -17.39
N LEU A 138 11.97 8.06 -17.40
CA LEU A 138 11.56 6.77 -16.86
C LEU A 138 11.31 5.78 -18.00
N LYS A 139 11.78 4.54 -17.87
CA LYS A 139 11.36 3.42 -18.73
C LYS A 139 10.56 2.42 -17.93
N GLY A 140 9.56 1.85 -18.59
CA GLY A 140 8.64 0.87 -18.02
C GLY A 140 7.21 1.40 -17.94
N THR A 141 6.43 0.80 -17.05
CA THR A 141 5.00 1.10 -16.88
C THR A 141 4.80 2.54 -16.39
N PRO A 142 3.95 3.36 -17.03
CA PRO A 142 3.54 4.68 -16.54
C PRO A 142 3.06 4.64 -15.08
N LEU A 143 3.14 5.76 -14.36
CA LEU A 143 2.57 5.86 -13.02
C LEU A 143 1.05 6.09 -13.11
N SER A 144 0.28 5.30 -12.38
CA SER A 144 -1.16 5.49 -12.21
C SER A 144 -1.46 6.59 -11.18
N ALA A 145 -2.72 6.99 -11.05
CA ALA A 145 -3.15 7.99 -10.07
C ALA A 145 -3.03 7.55 -8.61
N GLU A 146 -2.89 6.24 -8.35
CA GLU A 146 -2.72 5.66 -7.01
C GLU A 146 -1.25 5.50 -6.62
N GLU A 147 -0.34 5.91 -7.50
CA GLU A 147 1.10 5.73 -7.35
C GLU A 147 1.82 7.06 -7.15
N SER A 148 2.97 6.99 -6.50
CA SER A 148 3.91 8.10 -6.42
C SER A 148 5.34 7.62 -6.70
N LEU A 149 6.17 8.53 -7.18
CA LEU A 149 7.60 8.31 -7.37
C LEU A 149 8.36 9.24 -6.42
N VAL A 150 9.14 8.66 -5.52
CA VAL A 150 10.10 9.41 -4.72
C VAL A 150 11.45 9.35 -5.43
N VAL A 151 12.01 10.51 -5.79
CA VAL A 151 13.37 10.63 -6.33
C VAL A 151 14.26 11.05 -5.18
N LEU A 152 15.29 10.23 -4.91
CA LEU A 152 16.22 10.44 -3.81
C LEU A 152 17.61 10.70 -4.37
N PHE A 153 18.13 11.88 -4.12
CA PHE A 153 19.48 12.30 -4.46
C PHE A 153 20.39 12.23 -3.24
N SER A 154 21.66 11.96 -3.47
CA SER A 154 22.74 12.15 -2.50
C SER A 154 23.95 12.74 -3.20
N ASP A 155 24.64 13.70 -2.58
CA ASP A 155 25.89 14.24 -3.11
C ASP A 155 27.13 13.52 -2.53
N ALA A 156 28.32 13.97 -2.92
CA ALA A 156 29.59 13.41 -2.45
C ALA A 156 29.81 13.51 -0.92
N ARG A 157 29.05 14.34 -0.20
CA ARG A 157 29.06 14.42 1.26
C ARG A 157 27.93 13.62 1.92
N ASN A 158 27.21 12.81 1.14
CA ASN A 158 26.00 12.10 1.56
C ASN A 158 24.88 13.04 2.03
N GLN A 159 24.88 14.30 1.59
CA GLN A 159 23.74 15.17 1.82
C GLN A 159 22.61 14.75 0.90
N ALA A 160 21.43 14.50 1.48
CA ALA A 160 20.28 13.98 0.76
C ALA A 160 19.32 15.09 0.32
N GLY A 161 18.74 14.91 -0.86
CA GLY A 161 17.63 15.71 -1.38
C GLY A 161 16.54 14.78 -1.90
N SER A 162 15.27 15.16 -1.74
CA SER A 162 14.17 14.34 -2.21
C SER A 162 13.05 15.16 -2.83
N ILE A 163 12.36 14.56 -3.79
CA ILE A 163 11.10 15.04 -4.32
C ILE A 163 10.13 13.86 -4.45
N THR A 164 8.86 14.09 -4.14
CA THR A 164 7.79 13.15 -4.40
C THR A 164 6.95 13.66 -5.55
N ILE A 165 6.80 12.85 -6.59
CA ILE A 165 5.95 13.12 -7.74
C ILE A 165 4.72 12.23 -7.60
N GLN A 166 3.54 12.84 -7.53
CA GLN A 166 2.27 12.10 -7.52
C GLN A 166 1.88 11.76 -8.96
N GLY A 167 1.36 10.56 -9.18
CA GLY A 167 0.77 10.19 -10.44
C GLY A 167 -0.57 10.89 -10.70
N PRO A 168 -1.16 10.71 -11.90
CA PRO A 168 -0.66 9.89 -12.99
C PRO A 168 0.47 10.59 -13.77
N ILE A 169 1.44 9.81 -14.25
CA ILE A 169 2.49 10.27 -15.17
C ILE A 169 2.37 9.47 -16.46
N THR A 170 1.84 10.08 -17.50
CA THR A 170 1.63 9.42 -18.81
C THR A 170 2.84 9.59 -19.73
N ASN A 171 3.54 10.71 -19.60
CA ASN A 171 4.77 11.04 -20.29
C ASN A 171 5.95 10.49 -19.48
N GLN A 172 6.83 9.71 -20.11
CA GLN A 172 8.02 9.10 -19.49
C GLN A 172 9.10 10.12 -19.07
N GLU A 173 8.76 11.40 -18.95
CA GLU A 173 9.67 12.48 -18.60
C GLU A 173 9.09 13.30 -17.46
N VAL A 174 9.89 13.53 -16.43
CA VAL A 174 9.51 14.30 -15.26
C VAL A 174 10.55 15.38 -15.00
N PHE A 175 10.11 16.62 -14.91
CA PHE A 175 10.98 17.73 -14.54
C PHE A 175 11.17 17.77 -13.03
N ILE A 176 12.43 17.81 -12.59
CA ILE A 176 12.87 17.98 -11.21
C ILE A 176 13.25 19.44 -11.03
N PRO A 177 12.51 20.23 -10.23
CA PRO A 177 12.80 21.64 -10.11
C PRO A 177 14.03 21.92 -9.22
N ALA A 178 14.70 23.04 -9.51
CA ALA A 178 15.93 23.50 -8.87
C ALA A 178 15.87 23.58 -7.33
N ASN A 179 14.74 24.01 -6.78
CA ASN A 179 14.55 24.15 -5.33
C ASN A 179 14.70 22.82 -4.57
N ASN A 180 14.38 21.68 -5.20
CA ASN A 180 14.58 20.35 -4.61
C ASN A 180 16.06 19.92 -4.56
N LEU A 181 16.93 20.65 -5.27
CA LEU A 181 18.36 20.37 -5.41
C LEU A 181 19.23 21.41 -4.71
N ALA A 182 18.65 22.53 -4.25
CA ALA A 182 19.39 23.70 -3.77
C ALA A 182 20.38 23.40 -2.64
N ASN A 183 20.06 22.42 -1.79
CA ASN A 183 20.90 22.03 -0.66
C ASN A 183 22.03 21.06 -1.03
N LEU A 184 22.04 20.49 -2.23
CA LEU A 184 23.07 19.54 -2.65
C LEU A 184 24.35 20.26 -3.07
N GLN A 185 25.48 19.60 -2.93
CA GLN A 185 26.75 20.07 -3.48
C GLN A 185 26.91 19.70 -4.95
N THR A 186 27.60 20.55 -5.68
CA THR A 186 28.02 20.24 -7.05
C THR A 186 29.08 19.14 -7.06
N GLY A 187 29.17 18.40 -8.16
CA GLY A 187 30.08 17.28 -8.34
C GLY A 187 29.35 15.94 -8.52
N ALA A 188 30.03 14.85 -8.19
CA ALA A 188 29.46 13.52 -8.28
C ALA A 188 28.36 13.33 -7.22
N GLY A 189 27.24 12.74 -7.64
CA GLY A 189 26.16 12.33 -6.77
C GLY A 189 25.58 10.98 -7.21
N MET A 190 24.68 10.47 -6.39
CA MET A 190 23.92 9.26 -6.67
C MET A 190 22.43 9.58 -6.60
N VAL A 191 21.65 8.89 -7.41
CA VAL A 191 20.19 9.00 -7.41
C VAL A 191 19.57 7.61 -7.51
N TYR A 192 18.50 7.40 -6.77
CA TYR A 192 17.64 6.22 -6.93
C TYR A 192 16.18 6.63 -6.79
N LEU A 193 15.30 5.74 -7.23
CA LEU A 193 13.87 5.96 -7.24
C LEU A 193 13.17 4.98 -6.31
N VAL A 194 12.09 5.44 -5.70
CA VAL A 194 11.14 4.59 -4.97
C VAL A 194 9.77 4.79 -5.59
N ARG A 195 9.27 3.77 -6.28
CA ARG A 195 7.88 3.74 -6.74
C ARG A 195 7.02 3.20 -5.62
N LYS A 196 6.01 3.98 -5.21
CA LYS A 196 5.13 3.67 -4.09
C LYS A 196 3.69 3.56 -4.56
N ILE A 197 2.96 2.61 -3.99
CA ILE A 197 1.50 2.51 -4.13
C ILE A 197 0.91 2.45 -2.73
N VAL A 198 -0.20 3.16 -2.51
CA VAL A 198 -1.04 2.98 -1.32
C VAL A 198 -2.46 2.76 -1.79
N LYS A 199 -3.01 1.58 -1.47
CA LYS A 199 -4.36 1.19 -1.81
C LYS A 199 -5.18 1.02 -0.53
N ILE A 200 -6.37 1.59 -0.54
CA ILE A 200 -7.36 1.42 0.52
C ILE A 200 -8.58 0.73 -0.10
N GLU A 201 -8.97 -0.42 0.44
CA GLU A 201 -10.23 -1.08 0.11
C GLU A 201 -11.14 -1.05 1.34
N ASP A 202 -12.26 -0.36 1.22
CA ASP A 202 -13.27 -0.28 2.26
C ASP A 202 -14.54 -1.00 1.79
N THR A 203 -14.82 -2.14 2.42
CA THR A 203 -16.02 -2.94 2.19
C THR A 203 -16.72 -3.21 3.53
N PRO A 204 -18.01 -3.61 3.52
CA PRO A 204 -18.70 -3.99 4.75
C PRO A 204 -18.02 -5.13 5.52
N ALA A 205 -17.38 -6.07 4.81
CA ALA A 205 -16.76 -7.25 5.42
C ALA A 205 -15.32 -7.00 5.91
N ARG A 206 -14.59 -6.07 5.27
CA ARG A 206 -13.18 -5.82 5.56
C ARG A 206 -12.75 -4.42 5.18
N TYR A 207 -11.76 -3.91 5.90
CA TYR A 207 -11.01 -2.71 5.58
C TYR A 207 -9.54 -3.09 5.34
N VAL A 208 -9.02 -2.81 4.16
CA VAL A 208 -7.64 -3.17 3.80
C VAL A 208 -6.84 -1.92 3.49
N ILE A 209 -5.69 -1.79 4.15
CA ILE A 209 -4.63 -0.87 3.77
C ILE A 209 -3.52 -1.72 3.18
N ALA A 210 -3.13 -1.43 1.95
CA ALA A 210 -2.04 -2.13 1.28
C ALA A 210 -1.06 -1.12 0.70
N SER A 211 0.21 -1.29 1.04
CA SER A 211 1.26 -0.39 0.58
C SER A 211 2.42 -1.17 -0.03
N THR A 212 2.96 -0.64 -1.13
CA THR A 212 4.09 -1.24 -1.82
C THR A 212 5.18 -0.22 -2.10
N GLU A 213 6.43 -0.65 -2.02
CA GLU A 213 7.60 0.14 -2.36
C GLU A 213 8.59 -0.65 -3.22
N TYR A 214 8.91 -0.14 -4.40
CA TYR A 214 9.96 -0.68 -5.27
C TYR A 214 11.14 0.29 -5.32
N TYR A 215 12.30 -0.14 -4.82
CA TYR A 215 13.54 0.64 -4.81
C TYR A 215 14.41 0.22 -5.99
N THR A 216 14.79 1.18 -6.83
CA THR A 216 15.73 0.93 -7.94
C THR A 216 17.17 0.83 -7.43
N PRO A 217 18.09 0.24 -8.22
CA PRO A 217 19.50 0.50 -8.04
C PRO A 217 19.80 2.00 -8.19
N ALA A 218 20.83 2.47 -7.50
CA ALA A 218 21.29 3.84 -7.65
C ALA A 218 22.13 4.00 -8.93
N ILE A 219 21.97 5.14 -9.60
CA ILE A 219 22.83 5.55 -10.73
C ILE A 219 23.65 6.78 -10.32
N GLY A 220 24.84 6.90 -10.91
CA GLY A 220 25.64 8.12 -10.77
C GLY A 220 25.04 9.28 -11.56
N VAL A 221 25.11 10.48 -10.99
CA VAL A 221 24.72 11.74 -11.64
C VAL A 221 25.77 12.82 -11.40
N ALA A 222 25.93 13.71 -12.37
CA ALA A 222 26.68 14.94 -12.19
C ALA A 222 25.72 16.06 -11.75
N LEU A 223 25.98 16.61 -10.57
CA LEU A 223 25.30 17.78 -10.03
C LEU A 223 26.09 19.02 -10.43
N GLU A 224 25.48 19.86 -11.26
CA GLU A 224 26.06 21.12 -11.71
C GLU A 224 25.38 22.30 -11.01
N GLU A 225 25.97 23.47 -11.13
CA GLU A 225 25.36 24.70 -10.61
C GLU A 225 24.11 25.10 -11.42
#